data_AF-A0A386B126-F1
#
_entry.id   AF-A0A386B126-F1
#
_cell.length_a   1.000
_cell.length_b   1.000
_cell.length_c   1.000
_cell.angle_alpha   90.00
_cell.angle_beta   90.00
_cell.angle_gamma   90.00
#
_symmetry.space_group_name_H-M   'P 1'
#
loop_
_entity.id
_entity.type
_entity.pdbx_description
1 polymer ?
#
loop_
_entity_poly.entity_id
_entity_poly.type
_entity_poly.pdbx_seq_one_letter_code
_entity_poly.pdbx_strand_id
1 'polypeptide(L)'
;MEKKHIKFRTRYQHILNKFQTVPPPITNNYKYFLAGFIEGEGSICVSVKQTNGIFKMDPEFNICQHESGILHLVALMHLFKTGNIELKSGSRSTYVYKMTNRQSLKEKFVPYYKKYVWPSACEMKRGIFQRLCEILDLFEQKVHHTPKGLALKILPLVYQINSSQGKRTKYRLEHLQAKILMVP
;
A
#
# COMPACT_ATOMS: atom_id res chain seq x y z
N MET A 1 2.69 14.65 17.67
CA MET A 1 4.03 14.02 17.70
C MET A 1 4.51 13.82 16.28
N GLU A 2 5.44 14.65 15.83
CA GLU A 2 6.03 14.58 14.49
C GLU A 2 6.89 13.32 14.38
N LYS A 3 6.55 12.40 13.46
CA LYS A 3 7.36 11.20 13.23
C LYS A 3 8.70 11.64 12.64
N LYS A 4 9.74 11.73 13.48
CA LYS A 4 11.13 11.99 13.07
C LYS A 4 11.44 11.14 11.83
N HIS A 5 11.89 11.76 10.73
CA HIS A 5 12.12 11.07 9.47
C HIS A 5 13.37 10.18 9.56
N ILE A 6 13.23 8.97 10.11
CA ILE A 6 14.32 8.01 10.28
C ILE A 6 14.75 7.49 8.90
N LYS A 7 16.06 7.57 8.59
CA LYS A 7 16.65 7.07 7.34
C LYS A 7 16.32 5.60 7.12
N PHE A 8 16.08 5.18 5.87
CA PHE A 8 15.76 3.79 5.51
C PHE A 8 16.74 2.79 6.11
N ARG A 9 18.05 3.05 6.01
CA ARG A 9 19.11 2.17 6.53
C ARG A 9 18.93 1.90 8.03
N THR A 10 18.61 2.91 8.82
CA THR A 10 18.43 2.79 10.26
C THR A 10 17.23 1.90 10.61
N ARG A 11 16.06 2.18 10.03
CA ARG A 11 14.85 1.38 10.27
C ARG A 11 14.94 -0.04 9.70
N TYR A 12 15.66 -0.22 8.59
CA TYR A 12 15.93 -1.53 8.02
C TYR A 12 16.86 -2.36 8.91
N GLN A 13 17.97 -1.78 9.39
CA GLN A 13 18.88 -2.46 10.30
C GLN A 13 18.21 -2.85 11.62
N HIS A 14 17.35 -1.98 12.15
CA HIS A 14 16.56 -2.29 13.35
C HIS A 14 15.71 -3.55 13.18
N ILE A 15 15.05 -3.72 12.02
CA ILE A 15 14.27 -4.92 11.70
C ILE A 15 15.16 -6.16 11.65
N LEU A 16 16.29 -6.10 10.94
CA LEU A 16 17.21 -7.24 10.84
C LEU A 16 17.70 -7.69 12.22
N ASN A 17 18.10 -6.73 13.05
CA ASN A 17 18.57 -7.00 14.41
C ASN A 17 17.46 -7.58 15.28
N LYS A 18 16.25 -7.01 15.23
CA LYS A 18 15.11 -7.45 16.03
C LYS A 18 14.78 -8.93 15.82
N PHE A 19 14.77 -9.38 14.57
CA PHE A 19 14.41 -10.74 14.20
C PHE A 19 15.61 -11.66 14.00
N GLN A 20 16.83 -11.17 14.28
CA GLN A 20 18.08 -11.91 14.10
C GLN A 20 18.16 -12.58 12.72
N THR A 21 17.81 -11.81 11.67
CA THR A 21 17.65 -12.31 10.30
C THR A 21 18.45 -11.49 9.31
N VAL A 22 18.73 -12.09 8.15
CA VAL A 22 19.37 -11.43 7.01
C VAL A 22 18.45 -11.52 5.79
N PRO A 23 18.47 -10.52 4.88
CA PRO A 23 17.69 -10.63 3.67
C PRO A 23 18.15 -11.81 2.82
N PRO A 24 17.21 -12.58 2.23
CA PRO A 24 17.57 -13.61 1.27
C PRO A 24 18.12 -12.96 -0.01
N PRO A 25 18.99 -13.65 -0.77
CA PRO A 25 19.45 -13.18 -2.06
C PRO A 25 18.26 -13.07 -3.03
N ILE A 26 18.12 -11.91 -3.67
CA ILE A 26 17.02 -11.63 -4.61
C ILE A 26 17.37 -12.16 -6.00
N THR A 27 17.35 -13.49 -6.16
CA THR A 27 17.49 -14.17 -7.45
C THR A 27 16.24 -13.99 -8.31
N ASN A 28 16.29 -14.37 -9.59
CA ASN A 28 15.11 -14.32 -10.46
C ASN A 28 14.00 -15.27 -9.99
N ASN A 29 14.33 -16.51 -9.58
CA ASN A 29 13.36 -17.45 -9.02
C ASN A 29 12.69 -16.87 -7.78
N TYR A 30 13.45 -16.17 -6.93
CA TYR A 30 12.89 -15.56 -5.74
C TYR A 30 11.96 -14.37 -6.04
N LYS A 31 12.18 -13.64 -7.15
CA LYS A 31 11.22 -12.62 -7.61
C LYS A 31 9.91 -13.25 -8.08
N TYR A 32 9.96 -14.35 -8.82
CA TYR A 32 8.73 -15.08 -9.18
C TYR A 32 8.01 -15.64 -7.96
N PHE A 33 8.75 -16.18 -6.98
CA PHE A 33 8.18 -16.58 -5.69
C PHE A 33 7.48 -15.42 -4.98
N LEU A 34 8.16 -14.27 -4.83
CA LEU A 34 7.57 -13.08 -4.21
C LEU A 34 6.36 -12.55 -5.00
N ALA A 35 6.31 -12.75 -6.31
CA ALA A 35 5.16 -12.38 -7.12
C ALA A 35 3.94 -13.26 -6.82
N GLY A 36 4.11 -14.59 -6.75
CA GLY A 36 3.07 -15.49 -6.28
C GLY A 36 2.64 -15.20 -4.84
N PHE A 37 3.60 -14.85 -3.98
CA PHE A 37 3.32 -14.42 -2.61
C PHE A 37 2.51 -13.12 -2.54
N ILE A 38 2.78 -12.14 -3.40
CA ILE A 38 1.95 -10.93 -3.54
C ILE A 38 0.55 -11.27 -4.07
N GLU A 39 0.46 -12.20 -5.03
CA GLU A 39 -0.83 -12.66 -5.56
C GLU A 39 -1.66 -13.41 -4.50
N GLY A 40 -1.04 -14.15 -3.59
CA GLY A 40 -1.73 -14.79 -2.47
C GLY A 40 -2.07 -13.82 -1.34
N GLU A 41 -1.04 -13.19 -0.75
CA GLU A 41 -1.12 -12.48 0.54
C GLU A 41 -1.16 -10.95 0.41
N GLY A 42 -0.88 -10.42 -0.77
CA GLY A 42 -0.84 -8.97 -1.04
C GLY A 42 -2.21 -8.31 -1.06
N SER A 43 -2.31 -7.18 -0.36
CA SER A 43 -3.45 -6.27 -0.38
C SER A 43 -3.03 -4.89 -0.87
N ILE A 44 -3.82 -4.34 -1.80
CA ILE A 44 -3.76 -2.93 -2.20
C ILE A 44 -4.99 -2.24 -1.65
N CYS A 45 -4.85 -1.19 -0.87
CA CYS A 45 -6.00 -0.43 -0.39
C CYS A 45 -5.72 1.07 -0.34
N VAL A 46 -6.78 1.85 -0.22
CA VAL A 46 -6.64 3.30 -0.07
C VAL A 46 -7.37 3.74 1.19
N SER A 47 -6.62 4.25 2.16
CA SER A 47 -7.17 4.77 3.41
C SER A 47 -7.72 6.18 3.18
N VAL A 48 -8.95 6.43 3.66
CA VAL A 48 -9.49 7.79 3.72
C VAL A 48 -9.25 8.35 5.12
N LYS A 49 -8.46 9.43 5.20
CA LYS A 49 -8.12 10.10 6.45
C LYS A 49 -8.67 11.50 6.46
N GLN A 50 -9.04 11.99 7.65
CA GLN A 50 -9.43 13.38 7.85
C GLN A 50 -8.47 14.00 8.88
N THR A 51 -7.92 15.17 8.56
CA THR A 51 -7.04 15.92 9.47
C THR A 51 -7.38 17.39 9.35
N ASN A 52 -7.75 18.01 10.47
CA ASN A 52 -8.16 19.42 10.53
C ASN A 52 -9.23 19.76 9.48
N GLY A 53 -10.26 18.92 9.35
CA GLY A 53 -11.33 19.09 8.36
C GLY A 53 -10.98 18.61 6.94
N ILE A 54 -9.70 18.50 6.59
CA ILE A 54 -9.24 18.16 5.23
C ILE A 54 -9.17 16.64 5.05
N PHE A 55 -9.80 16.15 3.98
CA PHE A 55 -9.73 14.74 3.58
C PHE A 55 -8.48 14.44 2.76
N LYS A 56 -7.83 13.31 3.06
CA LYS A 56 -6.67 12.79 2.34
C LYS A 56 -6.89 11.33 2.00
N MET A 57 -6.43 10.92 0.83
CA MET A 57 -6.47 9.54 0.36
C MET A 57 -5.05 9.00 0.35
N ASP A 58 -4.80 7.93 1.10
CA ASP A 58 -3.47 7.33 1.24
C ASP A 58 -3.47 5.92 0.65
N PRO A 59 -2.98 5.74 -0.60
CA PRO A 59 -2.83 4.43 -1.17
C PRO A 59 -1.72 3.65 -0.45
N GLU A 60 -1.94 2.35 -0.30
CA GLU A 60 -1.06 1.45 0.42
C GLU A 60 -1.02 0.08 -0.26
N PHE A 61 0.17 -0.45 -0.42
CA PHE A 61 0.40 -1.89 -0.62
C PHE A 61 0.88 -2.49 0.70
N ASN A 62 0.27 -3.59 1.13
CA ASN A 62 0.68 -4.31 2.35
C ASN A 62 0.54 -5.83 2.23
N ILE A 63 1.33 -6.54 3.05
CA ILE A 63 1.29 -7.99 3.26
C ILE A 63 1.42 -8.24 4.76
N CYS A 64 0.52 -9.05 5.32
CA CYS A 64 0.60 -9.54 6.69
C CYS A 64 1.22 -10.94 6.72
N GLN A 65 2.04 -11.24 7.73
CA GLN A 65 2.51 -12.60 8.02
C GLN A 65 2.69 -12.82 9.51
N HIS A 66 2.57 -14.07 9.94
CA HIS A 66 3.07 -14.47 11.26
C HIS A 66 4.58 -14.23 11.35
N GLU A 67 5.11 -14.07 12.55
CA GLU A 67 6.53 -13.87 12.83
C GLU A 67 7.42 -14.96 12.23
N SER A 68 6.94 -16.20 12.17
CA SER A 68 7.63 -17.31 11.49
C SER A 68 7.85 -17.07 9.99
N GLY A 69 7.04 -16.21 9.35
CA GLY A 69 7.16 -15.80 7.95
C GLY A 69 7.90 -14.47 7.75
N ILE A 70 8.56 -13.93 8.77
CA ILE A 70 9.18 -12.59 8.74
C ILE A 70 10.21 -12.43 7.62
N LEU A 71 10.88 -13.52 7.24
CA LEU A 71 11.86 -13.56 6.16
C LEU A 71 11.30 -12.96 4.86
N HIS A 72 10.05 -13.28 4.52
CA HIS A 72 9.42 -12.80 3.29
C HIS A 72 9.03 -11.32 3.36
N LEU A 73 8.66 -10.81 4.54
CA LEU A 73 8.44 -9.38 4.74
C LEU A 73 9.76 -8.61 4.64
N VAL A 74 10.84 -9.14 5.21
CA VAL A 74 12.20 -8.58 5.10
C VAL A 74 12.68 -8.60 3.65
N ALA A 75 12.39 -9.65 2.89
CA ALA A 75 12.70 -9.74 1.47
C ALA A 75 12.04 -8.62 0.66
N LEU A 76 10.75 -8.34 0.89
CA LEU A 76 10.04 -7.26 0.21
C LEU A 76 10.63 -5.89 0.56
N MET A 77 10.90 -5.65 1.85
CA MET A 77 11.53 -4.42 2.32
C MET A 77 12.93 -4.23 1.71
N HIS A 78 13.69 -5.33 1.56
CA HIS A 78 15.00 -5.35 0.92
C HIS A 78 14.90 -5.15 -0.59
N LEU A 79 13.97 -5.79 -1.27
CA LEU A 79 13.74 -5.69 -2.71
C LEU A 79 13.39 -4.26 -3.10
N PHE A 80 12.39 -3.66 -2.42
CA PHE A 80 11.91 -2.32 -2.75
C PHE A 80 12.74 -1.20 -2.11
N LYS A 81 13.67 -1.51 -1.20
CA LYS A 81 14.48 -0.51 -0.47
C LYS A 81 13.60 0.60 0.15
N THR A 82 12.40 0.24 0.62
CA THR A 82 11.37 1.14 1.14
C THR A 82 10.27 0.34 1.84
N GLY A 83 9.25 1.02 2.37
CA GLY A 83 8.17 0.43 3.16
C GLY A 83 8.63 0.02 4.56
N ASN A 84 7.71 -0.23 5.48
CA ASN A 84 8.01 -0.52 6.89
C ASN A 84 7.43 -1.86 7.30
N ILE A 85 8.06 -2.52 8.27
CA ILE A 85 7.51 -3.69 8.95
C ILE A 85 7.15 -3.29 10.37
N GLU A 86 5.91 -3.52 10.77
CA GLU A 86 5.40 -3.22 12.10
C GLU A 86 4.51 -4.34 12.62
N LEU A 87 4.35 -4.44 13.94
CA LEU A 87 3.41 -5.38 14.54
C LEU A 87 1.98 -4.95 14.17
N LYS A 88 1.19 -5.89 13.65
CA LYS A 88 -0.20 -5.63 13.29
C LYS A 88 -0.98 -5.32 14.56
N SER A 89 -1.72 -4.20 14.55
CA SER A 89 -2.56 -3.79 15.68
C SER A 89 -3.49 -4.92 16.12
N GLY A 90 -3.54 -5.20 17.42
CA GLY A 90 -4.34 -6.28 18.00
C GLY A 90 -3.76 -7.69 17.85
N SER A 91 -2.59 -7.86 17.23
CA SER A 91 -1.89 -9.15 17.15
C SER A 91 -0.67 -9.19 18.07
N ARG A 92 -0.35 -10.40 18.57
CA ARG A 92 0.87 -10.66 19.35
C ARG A 92 2.06 -11.06 18.49
N SER A 93 1.81 -11.65 17.32
CA SER A 93 2.86 -12.27 16.49
C SER A 93 2.67 -12.08 14.99
N THR A 94 1.68 -11.29 14.54
CA THR A 94 1.50 -10.96 13.12
C THR A 94 2.14 -9.62 12.82
N TYR A 95 3.02 -9.58 11.83
CA TYR A 95 3.65 -8.38 11.32
C TYR A 95 3.07 -8.00 9.96
N VAL A 96 3.15 -6.72 9.62
CA VAL A 96 2.73 -6.19 8.32
C VAL A 96 3.88 -5.44 7.67
N TYR A 97 4.26 -5.86 6.46
CA TYR A 97 5.01 -5.00 5.55
C TYR A 97 4.03 -4.04 4.88
N LYS A 98 4.30 -2.74 4.90
CA LYS A 98 3.48 -1.74 4.21
C LYS A 98 4.30 -0.66 3.48
N MET A 99 3.84 -0.29 2.29
CA MET A 99 4.37 0.78 1.47
C MET A 99 3.27 1.81 1.18
N THR A 100 3.39 3.00 1.78
CA THR A 100 2.40 4.10 1.64
C THR A 100 2.93 5.31 0.85
N ASN A 101 4.23 5.37 0.61
CA ASN A 101 4.82 6.48 -0.12
C ASN A 101 4.43 6.37 -1.61
N ARG A 102 3.66 7.36 -2.11
CA ARG A 102 3.14 7.39 -3.48
C ARG A 102 4.24 7.24 -4.54
N GLN A 103 5.38 7.91 -4.35
CA GLN A 103 6.53 7.80 -5.26
C GLN A 103 7.09 6.37 -5.29
N SER A 104 7.30 5.76 -4.13
CA SER A 104 7.77 4.36 -4.03
C SER A 104 6.76 3.38 -4.65
N LEU A 105 5.45 3.60 -4.47
CA LEU A 105 4.43 2.78 -5.12
C LEU A 105 4.56 2.87 -6.65
N LYS A 106 4.70 4.09 -7.19
CA LYS A 106 4.80 4.32 -8.64
C LYS A 106 6.12 3.85 -9.25
N GLU A 107 7.25 4.11 -8.60
CA GLU A 107 8.58 3.81 -9.15
C GLU A 107 9.07 2.39 -8.87
N LYS A 108 8.53 1.72 -7.85
CA LYS A 108 9.09 0.44 -7.38
C LYS A 108 8.06 -0.68 -7.39
N PHE A 109 6.90 -0.46 -6.77
CA PHE A 109 5.86 -1.48 -6.71
C PHE A 109 5.20 -1.69 -8.08
N VAL A 110 4.79 -0.63 -8.78
CA VAL A 110 4.10 -0.71 -10.08
C VAL A 110 4.96 -1.43 -11.14
N PRO A 111 6.26 -1.12 -11.35
CA PRO A 111 7.08 -1.84 -12.32
C PRO A 111 7.28 -3.30 -11.96
N TYR A 112 7.46 -3.61 -10.67
CA TYR A 112 7.56 -4.99 -10.21
C TYR A 112 6.27 -5.77 -10.47
N TYR A 113 5.12 -5.18 -10.12
CA TYR A 113 3.82 -5.80 -10.31
C TYR A 113 3.57 -6.08 -11.80
N LYS A 114 3.78 -5.09 -12.69
CA LYS A 114 3.65 -5.26 -14.15
C LYS A 114 4.55 -6.39 -14.68
N LYS A 115 5.78 -6.51 -14.19
CA LYS A 115 6.74 -7.49 -14.68
C LYS A 115 6.49 -8.90 -14.16
N TYR A 116 6.23 -9.05 -12.86
CA TYR A 116 6.25 -10.36 -12.21
C TYR A 116 4.88 -10.84 -11.73
N VAL A 117 3.97 -9.96 -11.32
CA VAL A 117 2.67 -10.34 -10.75
C VAL A 117 1.58 -10.38 -11.83
N TRP A 118 1.48 -9.30 -12.62
CA TRP A 118 0.47 -9.11 -13.67
C TRP A 118 0.30 -10.31 -14.62
N PRO A 119 1.36 -10.99 -15.11
CA PRO A 119 1.20 -12.13 -16.00
C PRO A 119 0.34 -13.27 -15.42
N SER A 120 0.34 -13.43 -14.10
CA SER A 120 -0.36 -14.51 -13.40
C SER A 120 -1.43 -14.01 -12.41
N ALA A 121 -1.68 -12.70 -12.36
CA ALA A 121 -2.68 -12.11 -11.47
C ALA A 121 -4.11 -12.50 -11.90
N CYS A 122 -4.96 -12.83 -10.92
CA CYS A 122 -6.38 -13.01 -11.17
C CYS A 122 -7.06 -11.70 -11.58
N GLU A 123 -8.22 -11.80 -12.24
CA GLU A 123 -8.93 -10.66 -12.82
C GLU A 123 -9.29 -9.60 -11.77
N MET A 124 -9.70 -10.02 -10.58
CA MET A 124 -10.00 -9.11 -9.47
C MET A 124 -8.77 -8.27 -9.09
N LYS A 125 -7.60 -8.89 -8.92
CA LYS A 125 -6.36 -8.17 -8.54
C LYS A 125 -5.83 -7.31 -9.68
N ARG A 126 -6.03 -7.71 -10.94
CA ARG A 126 -5.75 -6.87 -12.12
C ARG A 126 -6.56 -5.57 -12.08
N GLY A 127 -7.87 -5.66 -11.87
CA GLY A 127 -8.74 -4.48 -11.75
C GLY A 127 -8.34 -3.56 -10.59
N ILE A 128 -8.01 -4.12 -9.43
CA ILE A 128 -7.51 -3.35 -8.28
C ILE A 128 -6.19 -2.64 -8.61
N PHE A 129 -5.25 -3.34 -9.25
CA PHE A 129 -3.96 -2.80 -9.63
C PHE A 129 -4.07 -1.67 -10.66
N GLN A 130 -4.95 -1.82 -11.66
CA GLN A 130 -5.22 -0.76 -12.64
C GLN A 130 -5.75 0.51 -11.97
N ARG A 131 -6.73 0.39 -11.06
CA ARG A 131 -7.25 1.53 -10.31
C ARG A 131 -6.20 2.18 -9.41
N LEU A 132 -5.28 1.40 -8.83
CA LEU A 132 -4.14 1.96 -8.10
C LEU A 132 -3.28 2.82 -9.03
N CYS A 133 -2.95 2.33 -10.23
CA CYS A 133 -2.18 3.10 -11.21
C CYS A 133 -2.88 4.40 -11.57
N GLU A 134 -4.19 4.34 -11.85
CA GLU A 134 -5.01 5.52 -12.16
C GLU A 134 -5.00 6.54 -11.00
N ILE A 135 -5.18 6.09 -9.75
CA ILE A 135 -5.09 6.96 -8.57
C ILE A 135 -3.70 7.62 -8.47
N LEU A 136 -2.62 6.87 -8.70
CA LEU A 136 -1.26 7.41 -8.65
C LEU A 136 -1.01 8.47 -9.74
N ASP A 137 -1.57 8.28 -10.94
CA ASP A 137 -1.49 9.26 -12.03
C ASP A 137 -2.30 10.52 -11.72
N LEU A 138 -3.51 10.39 -11.15
CA LEU A 138 -4.30 11.53 -10.68
C LEU A 138 -3.60 12.32 -9.55
N PHE A 139 -2.82 11.64 -8.70
CA PHE A 139 -2.00 12.30 -7.70
C PHE A 139 -0.86 13.11 -8.33
N GLU A 140 -0.17 12.56 -9.33
CA GLU A 140 0.91 13.24 -10.04
C GLU A 140 0.39 14.48 -10.79
N GLN A 141 -0.79 14.37 -11.40
CA GLN A 141 -1.52 15.48 -12.04
C GLN A 141 -2.10 16.51 -11.04
N LYS A 142 -1.87 16.33 -9.72
CA LYS A 142 -2.37 17.20 -8.66
C LYS A 142 -3.90 17.34 -8.61
N VAL A 143 -4.65 16.39 -9.18
CA VAL A 143 -6.14 16.41 -9.20
C VAL A 143 -6.72 16.49 -7.78
N HIS A 144 -6.07 15.82 -6.84
CA HIS A 144 -6.41 15.82 -5.41
C HIS A 144 -6.31 17.18 -4.70
N HIS A 145 -5.71 18.21 -5.32
CA HIS A 145 -5.63 19.55 -4.73
C HIS A 145 -6.97 20.29 -4.73
N THR A 146 -7.95 19.82 -5.51
CA THR A 146 -9.29 20.41 -5.56
C THR A 146 -10.30 19.49 -4.88
N PRO A 147 -11.28 20.03 -4.11
CA PRO A 147 -12.36 19.22 -3.56
C PRO A 147 -13.11 18.41 -4.62
N LYS A 148 -13.40 19.02 -5.78
CA LYS A 148 -14.04 18.34 -6.91
C LYS A 148 -13.21 17.19 -7.47
N GLY A 149 -11.90 17.39 -7.68
CA GLY A 149 -11.02 16.34 -8.17
C GLY A 149 -10.89 15.19 -7.18
N LEU A 150 -10.77 15.49 -5.88
CA LEU A 150 -10.72 14.48 -4.83
C LEU A 150 -12.04 13.69 -4.74
N ALA A 151 -13.18 14.37 -4.68
CA ALA A 151 -14.50 13.76 -4.47
C ALA A 151 -15.04 13.03 -5.71
N LEU A 152 -14.85 13.58 -6.90
CA LEU A 152 -15.52 13.08 -8.11
C LEU A 152 -14.63 12.21 -8.99
N LYS A 153 -13.30 12.31 -8.87
CA LYS A 153 -12.36 11.50 -9.68
C LYS A 153 -11.65 10.43 -8.86
N ILE A 154 -11.07 10.80 -7.71
CA ILE A 154 -10.25 9.86 -6.92
C ILE A 154 -11.12 8.98 -6.01
N LEU A 155 -12.09 9.57 -5.29
CA LEU A 155 -12.88 8.85 -4.31
C LEU A 155 -13.67 7.65 -4.87
N PRO A 156 -14.28 7.70 -6.08
CA PRO A 156 -14.94 6.53 -6.65
C PRO A 156 -13.99 5.34 -6.83
N LEU A 157 -12.75 5.59 -7.28
CA LEU A 157 -11.71 4.57 -7.44
C LEU A 157 -11.32 3.96 -6.09
N VAL A 158 -11.22 4.79 -5.04
CA VAL A 158 -10.95 4.33 -3.67
C VAL A 158 -12.04 3.37 -3.18
N TYR A 159 -13.30 3.71 -3.39
CA TYR A 159 -14.41 2.86 -2.98
C TYR A 159 -14.42 1.55 -3.74
N GLN A 160 -14.16 1.56 -5.05
CA GLN A 160 -14.08 0.36 -5.87
C GLN A 160 -12.93 -0.57 -5.45
N ILE A 161 -11.74 -0.03 -5.12
CA ILE A 161 -10.62 -0.84 -4.60
C ILE A 161 -11.01 -1.49 -3.27
N ASN A 162 -11.55 -0.72 -2.33
CA ASN A 162 -11.82 -1.21 -0.99
C ASN A 162 -13.00 -2.20 -0.96
N SER A 163 -14.06 -1.95 -1.73
CA SER A 163 -15.22 -2.85 -1.81
C SER A 163 -14.87 -4.19 -2.44
N SER A 164 -14.00 -4.21 -3.45
CA SER A 164 -13.50 -5.44 -4.10
C SER A 164 -12.75 -6.37 -3.13
N GLN A 165 -12.31 -5.85 -1.98
CA GLN A 165 -11.62 -6.62 -0.94
C GLN A 165 -12.47 -6.78 0.33
N GLY A 166 -13.78 -6.54 0.25
CA GLY A 166 -14.71 -6.67 1.38
C GLY A 166 -14.46 -5.65 2.51
N LYS A 167 -13.66 -4.61 2.29
CA LYS A 167 -13.40 -3.58 3.31
C LYS A 167 -14.59 -2.64 3.41
N ARG A 168 -15.15 -2.53 4.62
CA ARG A 168 -16.25 -1.59 4.92
C ARG A 168 -15.69 -0.17 5.08
N THR A 169 -16.25 0.77 4.35
CA THR A 169 -15.97 2.20 4.55
C THR A 169 -16.92 2.78 5.60
N LYS A 170 -16.43 3.72 6.41
CA LYS A 170 -17.23 4.37 7.47
C LYS A 170 -18.45 5.12 6.91
N TYR A 171 -18.28 5.74 5.75
CA TYR A 171 -19.32 6.51 5.06
C TYR A 171 -19.67 5.85 3.73
N ARG A 172 -20.91 6.05 3.27
CA ARG A 172 -21.26 5.81 1.86
C ARG A 172 -20.56 6.83 0.96
N LEU A 173 -20.37 6.50 -0.31
CA LEU A 173 -19.63 7.32 -1.27
C LEU A 173 -20.24 8.72 -1.37
N GLU A 174 -21.55 8.79 -1.56
CA GLU A 174 -22.29 10.04 -1.81
C GLU A 174 -22.21 10.97 -0.61
N HIS A 175 -22.34 10.41 0.60
CA HIS A 175 -22.21 11.17 1.84
C HIS A 175 -20.81 11.76 2.01
N LEU A 176 -19.78 11.00 1.66
CA LEU A 176 -18.40 11.47 1.77
C LEU A 176 -18.04 12.48 0.67
N GLN A 177 -18.59 12.32 -0.53
CA GLN A 177 -18.49 13.32 -1.60
C GLN A 177 -19.08 14.66 -1.17
N ALA A 178 -20.30 14.65 -0.63
CA ALA A 178 -20.94 15.86 -0.10
C ALA A 178 -20.06 16.54 0.96
N LYS A 179 -19.52 15.77 1.92
CA LYS A 179 -18.63 16.30 2.95
C LYS A 179 -17.37 16.96 2.39
N ILE A 180 -16.73 16.35 1.39
CA ILE A 180 -15.53 16.92 0.76
C ILE A 180 -15.87 18.21 0.00
N LEU A 181 -17.00 18.23 -0.71
CA LEU A 181 -17.43 19.38 -1.51
C LEU A 181 -17.91 20.58 -0.67
N MET A 182 -18.29 20.34 0.59
CA MET A 182 -18.68 21.38 1.55
C MET A 182 -17.51 21.97 2.34
N VAL A 183 -16.28 21.47 2.17
CA VAL A 183 -15.10 22.10 2.77
C VAL A 183 -14.83 23.41 2.02
N PRO A 184 -14.83 24.57 2.71
CA PRO A 184 -14.59 25.88 2.09
C PRO A 184 -13.20 25.99 1.46
#